data_AF-A0A9E4PKY6-F1
#
_entry.id   AF-A0A9E4PKY6-F1
#
_cell.length_a   1.000
_cell.length_b   1.000
_cell.length_c   1.000
_cell.angle_alpha   90.00
_cell.angle_beta   90.00
_cell.angle_gamma   90.00
#
_symmetry.space_group_name_H-M   'P 1'
#
loop_
_entity.id
_entity.type
_entity.pdbx_description
1 polymer ?
#
loop_
_entity_poly.entity_id
_entity_poly.type
_entity_poly.pdbx_seq_one_letter_code
_entity_poly.pdbx_strand_id
1 'polypeptide(L)'
;VVRIALTIGVALQGVPLDVTPAYQINDTNKNLELSGDTNSLVINYIDQKQVISNVAWTVAFSGSNDGDFSLEPTERAVLTMWLQDYKYDAIHGLYYALGTDITDPFLDTEADLLGAFDLFSIEISPVQGTPLFIEKVVPQSLNDIMNLR
;
A
#
# COMPACT_ATOMS: atom_id res chain seq x y z
N VAL A 1 -4.30 7.28 -10.38
CA VAL A 1 -4.57 6.43 -9.19
C VAL A 1 -3.75 6.96 -8.03
N VAL A 2 -4.28 6.99 -6.80
CA VAL A 2 -3.57 7.57 -5.63
C VAL A 2 -3.08 6.51 -4.62
N ARG A 3 -3.75 5.35 -4.59
CA ARG A 3 -3.41 4.22 -3.73
C ARG A 3 -3.94 2.93 -4.32
N ILE A 4 -3.36 1.80 -3.92
CA ILE A 4 -3.80 0.46 -4.27
C ILE A 4 -4.04 -0.30 -2.97
N ALA A 5 -5.16 -1.01 -2.85
CA ALA A 5 -5.49 -1.79 -1.67
C ALA A 5 -5.64 -3.26 -2.03
N LEU A 6 -5.07 -4.13 -1.18
CA LEU A 6 -5.08 -5.57 -1.37
C LEU A 6 -5.50 -6.28 -0.09
N THR A 7 -6.47 -7.18 -0.19
CA THR A 7 -6.80 -8.08 0.92
C THR A 7 -5.91 -9.31 0.87
N ILE A 8 -5.20 -9.58 1.96
CA ILE A 8 -4.34 -10.74 2.13
C ILE A 8 -4.83 -11.63 3.29
N GLY A 9 -4.41 -12.89 3.22
CA GLY A 9 -4.57 -13.88 4.29
C GLY A 9 -3.51 -14.95 4.12
N VAL A 10 -3.07 -15.54 5.23
CA VAL A 10 -2.15 -16.69 5.17
C VAL A 10 -2.93 -17.98 4.89
N ALA A 11 -2.24 -18.98 4.35
CA ALA A 11 -2.84 -20.28 4.07
C ALA A 11 -3.38 -20.93 5.35
N LEU A 12 -4.43 -21.74 5.22
CA LEU A 12 -4.95 -22.55 6.34
C LEU A 12 -3.87 -23.58 6.68
N GLN A 13 -3.13 -23.38 7.80
CA GLN A 13 -1.89 -24.06 8.24
C GLN A 13 -0.56 -23.35 7.91
N GLY A 14 -0.58 -22.11 7.44
CA GLY A 14 0.61 -21.26 7.38
C GLY A 14 1.09 -20.85 8.77
N VAL A 15 2.39 -20.53 8.88
CA VAL A 15 2.93 -19.78 10.03
C VAL A 15 2.37 -18.35 9.96
N PRO A 16 2.03 -17.72 11.09
CA PRO A 16 1.63 -16.31 11.08
C PRO A 16 2.66 -15.44 10.37
N LEU A 17 2.16 -14.47 9.60
CA LEU A 17 2.99 -13.55 8.84
C LEU A 17 3.05 -12.21 9.55
N ASP A 18 4.24 -11.75 9.92
CA ASP A 18 4.41 -10.39 10.43
C ASP A 18 4.12 -9.37 9.31
N VAL A 19 3.13 -8.52 9.52
CA VAL A 19 2.68 -7.44 8.63
C VAL A 19 2.83 -6.05 9.26
N THR A 20 3.85 -5.85 10.11
CA THR A 20 4.19 -4.56 10.72
C THR A 20 4.54 -3.52 9.64
N PRO A 21 3.80 -2.40 9.52
CA PRO A 21 4.11 -1.35 8.54
C PRO A 21 5.07 -0.30 9.10
N ALA A 22 5.87 0.31 8.22
CA ALA A 22 6.66 1.50 8.56
C ALA A 22 5.84 2.81 8.52
N TYR A 23 4.61 2.75 8.00
CA TYR A 23 3.69 3.89 7.92
C TYR A 23 2.35 3.60 8.59
N GLN A 24 1.70 4.65 9.07
CA GLN A 24 0.35 4.61 9.66
C GLN A 24 -0.44 5.85 9.27
N ILE A 25 -1.77 5.80 9.44
CA ILE A 25 -2.60 7.01 9.41
C ILE A 25 -2.68 7.54 10.83
N ASN A 26 -2.22 8.77 11.03
CA ASN A 26 -2.28 9.41 12.33
C ASN A 26 -3.75 9.69 12.73
N ASP A 27 -4.16 9.20 13.89
CA ASP A 27 -5.55 9.36 14.33
C ASP A 27 -5.92 10.80 14.71
N THR A 28 -4.94 11.67 14.94
CA THR A 28 -5.15 13.09 15.30
C THR A 28 -5.17 13.98 14.06
N ASN A 29 -4.11 13.96 13.27
CA ASN A 29 -3.92 14.86 12.13
C ASN A 29 -4.41 14.25 10.79
N LYS A 30 -4.72 12.94 10.74
CA LYS A 30 -5.18 12.20 9.54
C LYS A 30 -4.16 12.04 8.42
N ASN A 31 -2.92 12.47 8.61
CA ASN A 31 -1.84 12.28 7.66
C ASN A 31 -1.36 10.83 7.65
N LEU A 32 -0.87 10.40 6.50
CA LEU A 32 0.05 9.29 6.40
C LEU A 32 1.40 9.75 6.97
N GLU A 33 1.94 8.99 7.90
CA GLU A 33 3.23 9.29 8.54
C GLU A 33 3.95 8.02 8.95
N LEU A 34 5.21 8.14 9.36
CA LEU A 34 5.98 7.02 9.88
C LEU A 34 5.32 6.48 11.16
N SER A 35 5.21 5.16 11.26
CA SER A 35 4.72 4.48 12.47
C SER A 35 5.71 4.57 13.63
N GLY A 36 7.00 4.70 13.30
CA GLY A 36 8.11 4.53 14.24
C GLY A 36 8.65 3.09 14.28
N ASP A 37 7.95 2.16 13.63
CA ASP A 37 8.36 0.77 13.47
C ASP A 37 9.14 0.55 12.16
N THR A 38 9.83 -0.59 12.07
CA THR A 38 10.49 -1.04 10.84
C THR A 38 9.59 -2.00 10.11
N ASN A 39 9.42 -1.82 8.80
CA ASN A 39 8.52 -2.67 8.02
C ASN A 39 9.02 -4.12 7.94
N SER A 40 8.12 -5.08 8.19
CA SER A 40 8.39 -6.52 8.02
C SER A 40 8.21 -7.00 6.58
N LEU A 41 7.43 -6.26 5.79
CA LEU A 41 7.24 -6.49 4.36
C LEU A 41 7.88 -5.38 3.55
N VAL A 42 8.67 -5.75 2.55
CA VAL A 42 9.11 -4.82 1.50
C VAL A 42 8.13 -4.93 0.35
N ILE A 43 7.46 -3.82 0.03
CA ILE A 43 6.48 -3.77 -1.07
C ILE A 43 7.04 -2.87 -2.18
N ASN A 44 7.25 -3.44 -3.36
CA ASN A 44 7.68 -2.69 -4.53
C ASN A 44 6.49 -2.45 -5.45
N TYR A 45 6.41 -1.23 -5.99
CA TYR A 45 5.50 -0.87 -7.05
C TYR A 45 6.29 -0.66 -8.34
N ILE A 46 5.79 -1.24 -9.43
CA ILE A 46 6.42 -1.19 -10.74
C ILE A 46 5.34 -0.86 -11.76
N ASP A 47 5.59 0.09 -12.64
CA ASP A 47 4.79 0.29 -13.85
C ASP A 47 5.69 0.47 -15.07
N GLN A 48 5.12 0.90 -16.19
CA GLN A 48 5.87 1.11 -17.43
C GLN A 48 6.80 2.32 -17.39
N LYS A 49 6.63 3.23 -16.42
CA LYS A 49 7.30 4.52 -16.32
C LYS A 49 8.37 4.51 -15.24
N GLN A 50 8.16 3.77 -14.14
CA GLN A 50 9.01 3.81 -12.97
C GLN A 50 8.98 2.55 -12.08
N VAL A 51 9.86 2.57 -11.09
CA VAL A 51 9.87 1.64 -9.96
C VAL A 51 9.96 2.44 -8.67
N ILE A 52 9.01 2.22 -7.76
CA ILE A 52 9.09 2.68 -6.37
C ILE A 52 9.45 1.48 -5.52
N SER A 53 10.67 1.48 -4.99
CA SER A 53 11.12 0.47 -4.03
C SER A 53 10.62 0.81 -2.63
N ASN A 54 10.09 -0.18 -1.92
CA ASN A 54 9.56 -0.02 -0.57
C ASN A 54 8.55 1.14 -0.43
N VAL A 55 7.47 1.08 -1.23
CA VAL A 55 6.38 2.07 -1.22
C VAL A 55 5.83 2.29 0.19
N ALA A 56 5.31 3.48 0.50
CA ALA A 56 4.63 3.71 1.77
C ALA A 56 3.36 2.85 1.84
N TRP A 57 3.21 2.05 2.89
CA TRP A 57 2.05 1.18 3.06
C TRP A 57 1.58 1.10 4.51
N THR A 58 0.27 0.92 4.66
CA THR A 58 -0.41 0.74 5.95
C THR A 58 -1.17 -0.59 5.95
N VAL A 59 -1.41 -1.15 7.14
CA VAL A 59 -2.26 -2.34 7.31
C VAL A 59 -3.50 -2.02 8.12
N ALA A 60 -4.63 -2.63 7.75
CA ALA A 60 -5.83 -2.66 8.56
C ALA A 60 -6.36 -4.10 8.63
N PHE A 61 -6.44 -4.66 9.83
CA PHE A 61 -7.03 -5.97 10.06
C PHE A 61 -8.55 -5.90 9.97
N SER A 62 -9.15 -6.98 9.49
CA SER A 62 -10.59 -7.13 9.31
C SER A 62 -11.06 -8.45 9.90
N GLY A 63 -12.13 -8.41 10.71
CA GLY A 63 -12.66 -9.59 11.38
C GLY A 63 -12.02 -9.81 12.75
N SER A 64 -11.67 -11.06 13.05
CA SER A 64 -10.86 -11.38 14.23
C SER A 64 -9.50 -10.69 14.09
N ASN A 65 -9.15 -9.90 15.10
CA ASN A 65 -7.88 -9.22 15.27
C ASN A 65 -7.62 -9.25 16.77
N ASP A 66 -6.47 -9.77 17.19
CA ASP A 66 -6.08 -9.81 18.61
C ASP A 66 -5.27 -8.57 19.06
N GLY A 67 -4.98 -7.66 18.13
CA GLY A 67 -4.40 -6.34 18.39
C GLY A 67 -2.91 -6.25 18.11
N ASP A 68 -2.31 -7.22 17.43
CA ASP A 68 -0.93 -7.15 16.96
C ASP A 68 -0.84 -7.04 15.42
N PHE A 69 0.38 -7.18 14.88
CA PHE A 69 0.65 -7.19 13.44
C PHE A 69 0.98 -8.61 12.92
N SER A 70 0.62 -9.66 13.64
CA SER A 70 0.81 -11.06 13.26
C SER A 70 -0.41 -11.57 12.50
N LEU A 71 -0.33 -11.63 11.17
CA LEU A 71 -1.43 -12.13 10.36
C LEU A 71 -1.58 -13.64 10.43
N GLU A 72 -2.66 -14.08 11.06
CA GLU A 72 -2.91 -15.49 11.34
C GLU A 72 -3.89 -16.14 10.34
N PRO A 73 -3.95 -17.50 10.27
CA PRO A 73 -4.78 -18.19 9.28
C PRO A 73 -6.27 -17.82 9.30
N THR A 74 -6.79 -17.46 10.47
CA THR A 74 -8.19 -17.06 10.67
C THR A 74 -8.45 -15.58 10.38
N GLU A 75 -7.41 -14.80 10.14
CA GLU A 75 -7.48 -13.35 10.01
C GLU A 75 -7.31 -12.89 8.56
N ARG A 76 -7.77 -11.67 8.30
CA ARG A 76 -7.61 -11.02 7.00
C ARG A 76 -7.14 -9.60 7.22
N ALA A 77 -6.12 -9.19 6.48
CA ALA A 77 -5.60 -7.84 6.52
C ALA A 77 -5.76 -7.16 5.16
N VAL A 78 -5.99 -5.86 5.18
CA VAL A 78 -5.96 -5.00 4.00
C VAL A 78 -4.66 -4.21 4.03
N LEU A 79 -3.76 -4.52 3.10
CA LEU A 79 -2.60 -3.70 2.83
C LEU A 79 -3.03 -2.56 1.91
N THR A 80 -2.69 -1.33 2.26
CA THR A 80 -2.89 -0.15 1.42
C THR A 80 -1.55 0.44 1.06
N MET A 81 -1.19 0.39 -0.21
CA MET A 81 0.01 1.01 -0.78
C MET A 81 -0.36 2.40 -1.27
N TRP A 82 0.31 3.42 -0.73
CA TRP A 82 0.08 4.83 -1.03
C TRP A 82 1.07 5.25 -2.12
N LEU A 83 0.55 5.58 -3.31
CA LEU A 83 1.37 6.07 -4.42
C LEU A 83 1.56 7.58 -4.37
N GLN A 84 0.71 8.27 -3.59
CA GLN A 84 0.81 9.69 -3.28
C GLN A 84 0.71 9.86 -1.77
N ASP A 85 1.38 10.88 -1.27
CA ASP A 85 1.39 11.24 0.14
C ASP A 85 0.00 11.76 0.55
N TYR A 86 -0.56 11.20 1.62
CA TYR A 86 -1.91 11.49 2.06
C TYR A 86 -1.88 12.44 3.25
N LYS A 87 -2.47 13.63 3.08
CA LYS A 87 -2.32 14.74 4.02
C LYS A 87 -3.65 15.40 4.35
N TYR A 88 -3.63 16.12 5.46
CA TYR A 88 -4.67 16.99 5.94
C TYR A 88 -4.10 18.35 6.33
N ASP A 89 -4.78 19.40 5.89
CA ASP A 89 -4.62 20.72 6.47
C ASP A 89 -5.96 21.47 6.52
N ALA A 90 -6.00 22.60 7.24
CA ALA A 90 -7.21 23.36 7.45
C ALA A 90 -7.75 24.05 6.18
N ILE A 91 -6.93 24.21 5.14
CA ILE A 91 -7.27 24.90 3.89
C ILE A 91 -7.84 23.91 2.87
N HIS A 92 -7.18 22.76 2.69
CA HIS A 92 -7.47 21.78 1.65
C HIS A 92 -8.35 20.62 2.16
N GLY A 93 -8.48 20.45 3.47
CA GLY A 93 -9.07 19.23 4.03
C GLY A 93 -8.16 18.03 3.77
N LEU A 94 -8.72 16.86 3.48
CA LEU A 94 -7.95 15.67 3.10
C LEU A 94 -7.56 15.75 1.62
N TYR A 95 -6.27 15.59 1.32
CA TYR A 95 -5.75 15.67 -0.04
C TYR A 95 -4.58 14.69 -0.27
N TYR A 96 -4.23 14.51 -1.54
CA TYR A 96 -3.08 13.74 -1.98
C TYR A 96 -2.04 14.67 -2.58
N ALA A 97 -0.78 14.42 -2.27
CA ALA A 97 0.36 15.16 -2.81
C ALA A 97 1.34 14.19 -3.49
N LEU A 98 1.94 14.66 -4.57
CA LEU A 98 3.09 13.98 -5.16
C LEU A 98 4.28 14.00 -4.18
N GLY A 99 5.20 13.06 -4.40
CA GLY A 99 6.53 13.08 -3.81
C GLY A 99 7.26 14.37 -4.14
N THR A 100 8.23 14.69 -3.28
CA THR A 100 9.10 15.85 -3.40
C THR A 100 10.47 15.51 -3.93
N ASP A 101 10.91 14.25 -3.80
CA ASP A 101 12.17 13.77 -4.36
C ASP A 101 12.22 12.24 -4.54
N ILE A 102 13.19 11.80 -5.34
CA ILE A 102 13.37 10.40 -5.74
C ILE A 102 13.68 9.42 -4.59
N THR A 103 13.88 9.91 -3.36
CA THR A 103 14.18 9.08 -2.18
C THR A 103 12.94 8.85 -1.33
N ASP A 104 11.88 9.62 -1.54
CA ASP A 104 10.61 9.36 -0.91
C ASP A 104 9.87 8.18 -1.59
N PRO A 105 8.92 7.54 -0.89
CA PRO A 105 8.28 6.34 -1.39
C PRO A 105 7.00 6.65 -2.20
N PHE A 106 6.94 7.80 -2.88
CA PHE A 106 5.77 8.26 -3.64
C PHE A 106 6.10 8.55 -5.12
N LEU A 107 5.06 8.83 -5.89
CA LEU A 107 5.16 9.31 -7.28
C LEU A 107 5.48 10.81 -7.29
N ASP A 108 6.51 11.22 -8.02
CA ASP A 108 7.02 12.61 -8.01
C ASP A 108 6.37 13.53 -9.06
N THR A 109 5.70 12.98 -10.08
CA THR A 109 5.16 13.77 -11.20
C THR A 109 3.80 13.29 -11.68
N GLU A 110 2.97 14.23 -12.12
CA GLU A 110 1.64 13.93 -12.66
C GLU A 110 1.68 13.05 -13.91
N ALA A 111 2.76 13.14 -14.69
CA ALA A 111 2.96 12.31 -15.90
C ALA A 111 3.11 10.82 -15.57
N ASP A 112 3.55 10.51 -14.35
CA ASP A 112 3.86 9.18 -13.87
C ASP A 112 2.66 8.53 -13.16
N LEU A 113 1.55 9.23 -13.04
CA LEU A 113 0.32 8.66 -12.52
C LEU A 113 -0.22 7.57 -13.47
N LEU A 114 -0.73 6.50 -12.87
CA LEU A 114 -1.46 5.46 -13.60
C LEU A 114 -2.72 6.03 -14.25
N GLY A 115 -2.75 5.90 -15.57
CA GLY A 115 -3.89 6.15 -16.44
C GLY A 115 -4.58 4.86 -16.89
N ALA A 116 -5.58 5.01 -17.76
CA ALA A 116 -6.30 3.88 -18.35
C ALA A 116 -5.35 3.03 -19.21
N PHE A 117 -5.48 1.70 -19.10
CA PHE A 117 -4.68 0.68 -19.79
C PHE A 117 -3.20 0.59 -19.38
N ASP A 118 -2.76 1.36 -18.40
CA ASP A 118 -1.43 1.20 -17.85
C ASP A 118 -1.31 -0.16 -17.16
N LEU A 119 -0.19 -0.86 -17.41
CA LEU A 119 0.21 -2.08 -16.73
C LEU A 119 0.98 -1.70 -15.47
N PHE A 120 0.62 -2.32 -14.35
CA PHE A 120 1.39 -2.21 -13.12
C PHE A 120 1.54 -3.56 -12.44
N SER A 121 2.60 -3.66 -11.66
CA SER A 121 2.96 -4.82 -10.87
C SER A 121 3.27 -4.41 -9.43
N ILE A 122 2.87 -5.28 -8.51
CA ILE A 122 3.18 -5.17 -7.09
C ILE A 122 3.90 -6.44 -6.68
N GLU A 123 5.07 -6.27 -6.07
CA GLU A 123 5.84 -7.34 -5.45
C GLU A 123 5.82 -7.14 -3.94
N ILE A 124 5.40 -8.16 -3.20
CA ILE A 124 5.38 -8.15 -1.73
C ILE A 124 6.36 -9.22 -1.26
N SER A 125 7.44 -8.77 -0.63
CA SER A 125 8.52 -9.62 -0.13
C SER A 125 8.52 -9.66 1.40
N PRO A 126 8.19 -10.82 2.02
CA PRO A 126 8.30 -10.99 3.46
C PRO A 126 9.74 -11.28 3.89
N VAL A 127 10.08 -11.05 5.17
CA VAL A 127 11.40 -11.45 5.74
C VAL A 127 11.67 -12.95 5.57
N GLN A 128 10.61 -13.76 5.68
CA GLN A 128 10.68 -15.21 5.48
C GLN A 128 9.50 -15.67 4.61
N GLY A 129 9.79 -16.50 3.61
CA GLY A 129 8.79 -17.03 2.69
C GLY A 129 9.06 -16.67 1.24
N THR A 130 8.08 -16.93 0.38
CA THR A 130 8.15 -16.62 -1.05
C THR A 130 7.46 -15.28 -1.33
N PRO A 131 8.07 -14.39 -2.14
CA PRO A 131 7.42 -13.16 -2.55
C PRO A 131 6.12 -13.42 -3.33
N LEU A 132 5.15 -12.53 -3.15
CA LEU A 132 3.91 -12.50 -3.92
C LEU A 132 4.03 -11.47 -5.04
N PHE A 133 3.74 -11.88 -6.26
CA PHE A 133 3.70 -11.01 -7.44
C PHE A 133 2.28 -10.86 -7.96
N ILE A 134 1.86 -9.63 -8.19
CA ILE A 134 0.56 -9.30 -8.73
C ILE A 134 0.78 -8.36 -9.91
N GLU A 135 0.26 -8.72 -11.07
CA GLU A 135 0.28 -7.90 -12.27
C GLU A 135 -1.16 -7.63 -12.70
N LYS A 136 -1.48 -6.36 -12.96
CA LYS A 136 -2.82 -5.92 -13.36
C LYS A 136 -2.74 -4.78 -14.37
N VAL A 137 -3.78 -4.67 -15.18
CA VAL A 137 -3.98 -3.57 -16.13
C VAL A 137 -5.11 -2.68 -15.62
N VAL A 138 -4.88 -1.37 -15.61
CA VAL A 138 -5.91 -0.40 -15.25
C VAL A 138 -7.00 -0.41 -16.32
N PRO A 139 -8.30 -0.53 -15.97
CA PRO A 139 -9.37 -0.58 -16.96
C PRO A 139 -9.57 0.78 -17.65
N GLN A 140 -10.32 0.76 -18.75
CA GLN A 140 -10.54 1.91 -19.63
C GLN A 140 -11.14 3.14 -18.94
N SER A 141 -11.99 2.94 -17.94
CA SER A 141 -12.66 4.01 -17.22
C SER A 141 -12.24 3.98 -15.77
N LEU A 142 -11.81 5.11 -15.24
CA LEU A 142 -11.49 5.29 -13.82
C LEU A 142 -12.74 5.80 -13.09
N ASN A 143 -13.14 5.09 -12.04
CA ASN A 143 -14.08 5.57 -11.02
C ASN A 143 -13.32 5.80 -9.71
N ASP A 144 -13.92 6.52 -8.76
CA ASP A 144 -13.31 6.81 -7.45
C ASP A 144 -12.84 5.55 -6.71
N ILE A 145 -13.58 4.44 -6.87
CA ILE A 145 -13.20 3.12 -6.35
C ILE A 145 -13.34 2.11 -7.48
N MET A 146 -12.28 1.31 -7.69
CA MET A 146 -12.25 0.27 -8.69
C MET A 146 -11.85 -1.07 -8.10
N ASN A 147 -12.58 -2.11 -8.48
CA ASN A 147 -12.28 -3.47 -8.05
C ASN A 147 -11.63 -4.24 -9.21
N LEU A 148 -10.42 -4.74 -8.99
CA LEU A 148 -9.58 -5.37 -10.00
C LEU A 148 -9.47 -6.90 -9.80
N ARG A 149 -10.57 -7.57 -9.41
CA ARG A 149 -10.63 -9.02 -9.15
C ARG A 149 -9.85 -9.82 -10.19
#